data_AF-A0A7S2QIE5-F1
#
_entry.id   AF-A0A7S2QIE5-F1
#
_cell.length_a   1.000
_cell.length_b   1.000
_cell.length_c   1.000
_cell.angle_alpha   90.00
_cell.angle_beta   90.00
_cell.angle_gamma   90.00
#
_symmetry.space_group_name_H-M   'P 1'
#
loop_
_entity.id
_entity.type
_entity.pdbx_description
1 polymer ?
#
loop_
_entity_poly.entity_id
_entity_poly.type
_entity_poly.pdbx_seq_one_letter_code
_entity_poly.pdbx_strand_id
1 'polypeptide(L)'
;GSMCCLRSALLGVLVERALAQATYPSEFRFSWCLGSECYDHTISAAHFQLRIQRYYAVGARPPLKEALFAATLPPPYQKELLWSCPGFSVLAHLLLAEARLYTHEPEEAGALVARAGEMMAMPE
;
A
#
# COMPACT_ATOMS: atom_id res chain seq x y z
N GLY A 1 -19.68 0.05 15.66
CA GLY A 1 -18.52 0.90 15.99
C GLY A 1 -17.28 0.18 16.51
N SER A 2 -17.34 -1.09 16.96
CA SER A 2 -16.19 -1.75 17.63
C SER A 2 -15.17 -2.43 16.68
N MET A 3 -15.53 -2.74 15.44
CA MET A 3 -14.64 -3.47 14.51
C MET A 3 -13.53 -2.62 13.86
N CYS A 4 -13.65 -1.29 13.80
CA CYS A 4 -12.60 -0.44 13.22
C CYS A 4 -11.33 -0.44 14.08
N CYS A 5 -11.47 -0.38 15.42
CA CYS A 5 -10.31 -0.33 16.32
C CYS A 5 -9.47 -1.61 16.31
N LEU A 6 -10.09 -2.79 16.18
CA LEU A 6 -9.36 -4.06 16.18
C LEU A 6 -8.54 -4.26 14.89
N ARG A 7 -9.02 -3.75 13.75
CA ARG A 7 -8.32 -3.87 12.45
C ARG A 7 -7.09 -2.96 12.38
N SER A 8 -7.14 -1.75 12.96
CA SER A 8 -5.97 -0.87 13.04
C SER A 8 -4.82 -1.48 13.86
N ALA A 9 -5.11 -2.25 14.92
CA ALA A 9 -4.07 -2.83 15.77
C ALA A 9 -3.23 -3.89 15.03
N LEU A 10 -3.86 -4.74 14.22
CA LEU A 10 -3.16 -5.75 13.40
C LEU A 10 -2.31 -5.12 12.29
N LEU A 11 -2.85 -4.08 11.63
CA LEU A 11 -2.11 -3.31 10.63
C LEU A 11 -0.91 -2.57 11.25
N GLY A 12 -1.05 -2.05 12.48
CA GLY A 12 0.05 -1.40 13.20
C GLY A 12 1.26 -2.32 13.43
N VAL A 13 1.04 -3.56 13.86
CA VAL A 13 2.12 -4.54 14.10
C VAL A 13 2.82 -4.94 12.81
N LEU A 14 2.07 -5.12 11.71
CA LEU A 14 2.65 -5.41 10.40
C LEU A 14 3.47 -4.23 9.86
N VAL A 15 2.98 -3.01 10.08
CA VAL A 15 3.67 -1.77 9.69
C VAL A 15 4.98 -1.62 10.44
N GLU A 16 5.01 -1.82 11.76
CA GLU A 16 6.27 -1.74 12.53
C GLU A 16 7.34 -2.71 12.01
N ARG A 17 6.95 -3.94 11.64
CA ARG A 17 7.89 -4.91 11.06
C ARG A 17 8.32 -4.54 9.65
N ALA A 18 7.44 -3.97 8.84
CA ALA A 18 7.75 -3.51 7.49
C ALA A 18 8.68 -2.27 7.50
N LEU A 19 8.58 -1.41 8.51
CA LEU A 19 9.42 -0.21 8.68
C LEU A 19 10.86 -0.53 9.10
N ALA A 20 11.11 -1.70 9.69
CA ALA A 20 12.45 -2.13 10.10
C ALA A 20 13.36 -2.53 8.92
N GLN A 21 12.81 -2.66 7.71
CA GLN A 21 13.60 -2.84 6.50
C GLN A 21 14.07 -1.47 6.02
N ALA A 22 15.26 -1.06 6.45
CA ALA A 22 15.90 0.18 5.99
C ALA A 22 16.02 0.14 4.45
N THR A 23 15.15 0.87 3.75
CA THR A 23 15.06 0.85 2.30
C THR A 23 16.10 1.76 1.68
N TYR A 24 17.14 1.14 1.13
CA TYR A 24 18.07 1.77 0.19
C TYR A 24 17.93 1.08 -1.18
N PRO A 25 17.70 1.80 -2.28
CA PRO A 25 17.58 3.25 -2.38
C PRO A 25 16.27 3.79 -1.78
N SER A 26 16.35 4.98 -1.19
CA SER A 26 15.20 5.66 -0.59
C SER A 26 14.40 6.48 -1.61
N GLU A 27 14.97 6.76 -2.79
CA GLU A 27 14.37 7.54 -3.85
C GLU A 27 14.39 6.77 -5.19
N PHE A 28 13.24 6.76 -5.85
CA PHE A 28 13.04 6.13 -7.15
C PHE A 28 12.60 7.19 -8.15
N ARG A 29 13.19 7.20 -9.34
CA ARG A 29 12.79 8.10 -10.43
C ARG A 29 12.26 7.25 -11.58
N PHE A 30 11.04 7.56 -11.99
CA PHE A 30 10.35 6.88 -13.07
C PHE A 30 10.07 7.88 -14.18
N SER A 31 10.43 7.51 -15.40
CA SER A 31 10.16 8.28 -16.61
C SER A 31 9.54 7.36 -17.65
N TRP A 32 8.29 7.61 -18.05
CA TRP A 32 7.63 6.86 -19.12
C TRP A 32 6.74 7.78 -19.96
N CYS A 33 6.43 7.38 -21.19
CA CYS A 33 5.55 8.13 -22.07
C CYS A 33 4.33 7.27 -22.45
N LEU A 34 3.16 7.91 -22.55
CA LEU A 34 1.91 7.31 -23.01
C LEU A 34 1.36 8.17 -24.16
N GLY A 35 1.50 7.69 -25.40
CA GLY A 35 1.18 8.49 -26.58
C GLY A 35 2.16 9.65 -26.78
N SER A 36 1.66 10.88 -26.84
CA SER A 36 2.47 12.10 -26.96
C SER A 36 2.86 12.72 -25.62
N GLU A 37 2.38 12.17 -24.50
CA GLU A 37 2.64 12.71 -23.16
C GLU A 37 3.74 11.90 -22.46
N CYS A 38 4.68 12.60 -21.84
CA CYS A 38 5.74 12.00 -21.04
C CYS A 38 5.58 12.41 -19.58
N TYR A 39 5.77 11.43 -18.70
CA TYR A 39 5.57 11.51 -17.27
C TYR A 39 6.90 11.25 -16.58
N ASP A 40 7.36 12.24 -15.81
CA ASP A 40 8.51 12.13 -14.92
C ASP A 40 8.02 12.24 -13.47
N HIS A 41 8.26 11.20 -12.67
CA HIS A 41 7.89 11.19 -11.27
C HIS A 41 9.00 10.64 -10.39
N THR A 42 9.26 11.31 -9.28
CA THR A 42 10.15 10.81 -8.22
C THR A 42 9.31 10.39 -7.01
N ILE A 43 9.57 9.20 -6.47
CA ILE A 43 8.97 8.71 -5.22
C ILE A 43 10.08 8.54 -4.18
N SER A 44 9.85 9.03 -2.97
CA SER A 44 10.68 8.67 -1.82
C SER A 44 9.99 7.59 -0.99
N ALA A 45 10.54 6.37 -1.01
CA ALA A 45 10.03 5.24 -0.23
C ALA A 45 10.16 5.50 1.28
N ALA A 46 11.26 6.12 1.72
CA ALA A 46 11.45 6.50 3.11
C ALA A 46 10.40 7.52 3.58
N HIS A 47 10.10 8.53 2.75
CA HIS A 47 9.07 9.51 3.09
C HIS A 47 7.66 8.87 3.13
N PHE A 48 7.36 7.94 2.23
CA PHE A 48 6.11 7.19 2.25
C PHE A 48 5.96 6.37 3.54
N GLN A 49 7.00 5.63 3.92
CA GLN A 49 7.06 4.86 5.16
C GLN A 49 6.83 5.73 6.40
N LEU A 50 7.51 6.87 6.51
CA LEU A 50 7.31 7.82 7.61
C LEU A 50 5.88 8.37 7.67
N ARG A 51 5.26 8.64 6.51
CA ARG A 51 3.86 9.10 6.45
C ARG A 51 2.88 8.01 6.85
N ILE A 52 3.13 6.77 6.48
CA ILE A 52 2.36 5.61 6.94
C ILE A 52 2.49 5.44 8.45
N GLN A 53 3.72 5.49 8.98
CA GLN A 53 3.97 5.40 10.40
C GLN A 53 3.18 6.48 11.16
N ARG A 54 3.21 7.72 10.66
CA ARG A 54 2.46 8.83 11.25
C ARG A 54 0.95 8.66 11.12
N TYR A 55 0.45 8.07 10.02
CA TYR A 55 -0.96 7.73 9.86
C TYR A 55 -1.42 6.78 10.97
N TYR A 56 -0.71 5.67 11.19
CA TYR A 56 -1.10 4.70 12.22
C TYR A 56 -0.80 5.14 13.65
N ALA A 57 0.26 5.93 13.88
CA ALA A 57 0.64 6.37 15.22
C ALA A 57 -0.23 7.51 15.75
N VAL A 58 -0.60 8.48 14.91
CA VAL A 58 -1.28 9.71 15.35
C VAL A 58 -2.52 10.06 14.53
N GLY A 59 -2.99 9.17 13.64
CA GLY A 59 -4.16 9.42 12.80
C GLY A 59 -3.94 10.51 11.74
N ALA A 60 -2.71 10.70 11.26
CA ALA A 60 -2.42 11.69 10.21
C ALA A 60 -3.09 11.35 8.87
N ARG A 61 -3.02 12.23 7.87
CA ARG A 61 -3.60 11.92 6.55
C ARG A 61 -2.83 10.79 5.85
N PRO A 62 -3.50 9.71 5.38
CA PRO A 62 -2.81 8.62 4.70
C PRO A 62 -2.24 9.05 3.34
N PRO A 63 -1.05 8.55 2.95
CA PRO A 63 -0.43 8.84 1.64
C PRO A 63 -1.05 8.03 0.49
N LEU A 64 -2.36 8.21 0.27
CA LEU A 64 -3.11 7.46 -0.75
C LEU A 64 -2.65 7.77 -2.17
N LYS A 65 -2.17 8.99 -2.44
CA LYS A 65 -1.72 9.38 -3.77
C LYS A 65 -0.49 8.57 -4.19
N GLU A 66 0.48 8.45 -3.29
CA GLU A 66 1.71 7.70 -3.52
C GLU A 66 1.43 6.19 -3.62
N ALA A 67 0.53 5.68 -2.79
CA ALA A 67 0.13 4.28 -2.84
C ALA A 67 -0.59 3.95 -4.16
N LEU A 68 -1.53 4.79 -4.59
CA LEU A 68 -2.22 4.64 -5.87
C LEU A 68 -1.23 4.70 -7.03
N PHE A 69 -0.33 5.67 -7.00
CA PHE A 69 0.70 5.82 -8.02
C PHE A 69 1.53 4.54 -8.17
N ALA A 70 2.03 3.99 -7.06
CA ALA A 70 2.78 2.74 -7.04
C ALA A 70 2.02 1.56 -7.67
N ALA A 71 0.73 1.43 -7.38
CA ALA A 71 -0.13 0.37 -7.91
C ALA A 71 -0.49 0.57 -9.39
N THR A 72 -0.42 1.81 -9.90
CA THR A 72 -0.74 2.16 -11.29
C THR A 72 0.48 2.26 -12.21
N LEU A 73 1.69 2.09 -11.68
CA LEU A 73 2.91 2.10 -12.48
C LEU A 73 2.84 1.02 -13.59
N PRO A 74 3.49 1.21 -14.75
CA PRO A 74 3.61 0.14 -15.73
C PRO A 74 4.25 -1.13 -15.14
N PRO A 75 3.84 -2.35 -15.56
CA PRO A 75 4.35 -3.61 -15.02
C PRO A 75 5.88 -3.76 -14.88
N PRO A 76 6.74 -3.26 -15.80
CA PRO A 76 8.18 -3.34 -15.59
C PRO A 76 8.66 -2.58 -14.34
N TYR A 77 8.10 -1.39 -14.08
CA TYR A 77 8.46 -0.59 -12.91
C TYR A 77 7.87 -1.15 -11.62
N GLN A 78 6.68 -1.74 -11.67
CA GLN A 78 6.12 -2.44 -10.50
C GLN A 78 7.03 -3.60 -10.07
N LYS A 79 7.55 -4.37 -11.04
CA LYS A 79 8.53 -5.42 -10.76
C LYS A 79 9.77 -4.83 -10.13
N GLU A 80 10.40 -3.84 -10.76
CA GLU A 80 11.61 -3.20 -10.24
C GLU A 80 11.43 -2.69 -8.80
N LEU A 81 10.28 -2.07 -8.50
CA LEU A 81 9.94 -1.59 -7.16
C LEU A 81 9.73 -2.73 -6.17
N LEU A 82 9.13 -3.85 -6.59
CA LEU A 82 8.97 -5.04 -5.76
C LEU A 82 10.31 -5.70 -5.43
N TRP A 83 11.24 -5.75 -6.38
CA TRP A 83 12.57 -6.34 -6.19
C TRP A 83 13.50 -5.45 -5.34
N SER A 84 13.41 -4.14 -5.52
CA SER A 84 14.26 -3.18 -4.80
C SER A 84 13.72 -2.84 -3.41
N CYS A 85 12.40 -2.75 -3.26
CA CYS A 85 11.73 -2.26 -2.07
C CYS A 85 10.37 -2.97 -1.86
N PRO A 86 10.37 -4.27 -1.51
CA PRO A 86 9.13 -5.03 -1.37
C PRO A 86 8.21 -4.45 -0.30
N GLY A 87 8.77 -3.93 0.80
CA GLY A 87 8.02 -3.30 1.88
C GLY A 87 7.17 -2.11 1.40
N PHE A 88 7.70 -1.27 0.50
CA PHE A 88 6.94 -0.16 -0.07
C PHE A 88 5.74 -0.65 -0.89
N SER A 89 5.96 -1.64 -1.77
CA SER A 89 4.91 -2.20 -2.62
C SER A 89 3.81 -2.86 -1.79
N VAL A 90 4.18 -3.64 -0.78
CA VAL A 90 3.22 -4.29 0.13
C VAL A 90 2.42 -3.24 0.90
N LEU A 91 3.08 -2.24 1.50
CA LEU A 91 2.41 -1.18 2.25
C LEU A 91 1.47 -0.35 1.38
N ALA A 92 1.84 -0.06 0.13
CA ALA A 92 0.97 0.63 -0.82
C ALA A 92 -0.31 -0.16 -1.09
N HIS A 93 -0.20 -1.47 -1.37
CA HIS A 93 -1.36 -2.33 -1.61
C HIS A 93 -2.24 -2.48 -0.37
N LEU A 94 -1.64 -2.64 0.81
CA LEU A 94 -2.38 -2.71 2.08
C LEU A 94 -3.16 -1.41 2.34
N LEU A 95 -2.53 -0.26 2.13
CA LEU A 95 -3.19 1.03 2.32
C LEU A 95 -4.34 1.25 1.33
N LEU A 96 -4.17 0.84 0.06
CA LEU A 96 -5.25 0.89 -0.93
C LEU A 96 -6.38 -0.10 -0.60
N ALA A 97 -6.06 -1.30 -0.13
CA ALA A 97 -7.06 -2.27 0.30
C ALA A 97 -7.85 -1.74 1.51
N GLU A 98 -7.17 -1.11 2.47
CA GLU A 98 -7.82 -0.44 3.60
C GLU A 98 -8.75 0.69 3.11
N ALA A 99 -8.28 1.57 2.24
CA ALA A 99 -9.11 2.63 1.66
C ALA A 99 -10.32 2.06 0.89
N ARG A 100 -10.14 0.95 0.19
CA ARG A 100 -11.20 0.25 -0.52
C ARG A 100 -12.26 -0.27 0.45
N LEU A 101 -11.85 -0.86 1.57
CA LEU A 101 -12.77 -1.34 2.61
C LEU A 101 -13.63 -0.23 3.21
N TYR A 102 -13.13 1.01 3.28
CA TYR A 102 -13.88 2.15 3.81
C TYR A 102 -14.76 2.86 2.78
N THR A 103 -14.49 2.66 1.49
CA THR A 103 -15.21 3.36 0.41
C THR A 103 -16.31 2.52 -0.24
N HIS A 104 -16.24 1.20 -0.13
CA HIS A 104 -17.26 0.31 -0.69
C HIS A 104 -18.50 0.22 0.22
N GLU A 105 -19.65 -0.02 -0.40
CA GLU A 105 -20.89 -0.33 0.32
C GLU A 105 -20.69 -1.57 1.21
N PRO A 106 -21.35 -1.64 2.38
CA PRO A 106 -21.10 -2.69 3.37
C PRO A 106 -21.33 -4.11 2.82
N GLU A 107 -22.21 -4.26 1.83
CA GLU A 107 -22.48 -5.53 1.16
C GLU A 107 -21.26 -6.04 0.36
N GLU A 108 -20.59 -5.16 -0.38
CA GLU A 108 -19.40 -5.51 -1.17
C GLU A 108 -18.20 -5.80 -0.27
N ALA A 109 -18.06 -5.06 0.84
CA ALA A 109 -17.04 -5.33 1.85
C ALA A 109 -17.20 -6.73 2.46
N GLY A 110 -18.45 -7.15 2.71
CA GLY A 110 -18.77 -8.50 3.19
C GLY A 110 -18.33 -9.59 2.20
N ALA A 111 -18.62 -9.40 0.91
CA ALA A 111 -18.22 -10.33 -0.15
C ALA A 111 -16.69 -10.45 -0.29
N LEU A 112 -15.96 -9.34 -0.19
CA LEU A 112 -14.49 -9.35 -0.23
C LEU A 112 -13.88 -10.09 0.96
N VAL A 113 -14.42 -9.90 2.16
CA VAL A 113 -13.97 -10.63 3.36
C VAL A 113 -14.24 -12.13 3.22
N ALA A 114 -15.41 -12.52 2.70
CA ALA A 114 -15.74 -13.93 2.46
C ALA A 114 -14.77 -14.59 1.48
N ARG A 115 -14.51 -13.96 0.32
CA ARG A 115 -13.54 -14.46 -0.68
C ARG A 115 -12.13 -14.56 -0.13
N ALA A 116 -11.70 -13.57 0.67
CA ALA A 116 -10.41 -13.64 1.35
C ALA A 116 -10.33 -14.82 2.33
N GLY A 117 -11.42 -15.11 3.04
CA GLY A 117 -11.54 -16.29 3.90
C GLY A 117 -11.43 -17.61 3.14
N GLU A 118 -12.11 -17.72 1.99
CA GLU A 118 -12.04 -18.89 1.11
C GLU A 118 -10.61 -19.11 0.57
N MET A 119 -9.93 -18.04 0.13
CA MET A 119 -8.55 -18.13 -0.35
C MET A 119 -7.58 -18.64 0.72
N MET A 120 -7.74 -18.21 1.98
CA MET A 120 -6.90 -18.69 3.09
C MET A 120 -7.19 -20.14 3.50
N ALA A 121 -8.37 -20.67 3.14
CA ALA A 121 -8.78 -22.03 3.46
C ALA A 121 -8.40 -23.05 2.36
N MET A 122 -7.85 -22.61 1.23
CA MET A 122 -7.35 -23.53 0.21
C MET A 122 -6.09 -24.26 0.71
N PRO A 123 -6.04 -25.60 0.64
CA PRO A 123 -4.81 -26.35 0.91
C PRO A 123 -3.75 -26.02 -0.16
N GLU A 124 -2.50 -25.93 0.29
CA GLU A 124 -1.31 -25.69 -0.56
C GLU A 124 -1.11 -26.77 -1.63
#